data_AF-A0A7C6PVN0-F1
#
_entry.id   AF-A0A7C6PVN0-F1
#
_cell.length_a   1.000
_cell.length_b   1.000
_cell.length_c   1.000
_cell.angle_alpha   90.00
_cell.angle_beta   90.00
_cell.angle_gamma   90.00
#
_symmetry.space_group_name_H-M   'P 1'
#
loop_
_entity.id
_entity.type
_entity.pdbx_description
1 polymer ?
#
loop_
_entity_poly.entity_id
_entity_poly.type
_entity_poly.pdbx_seq_one_letter_code
_entity_poly.pdbx_strand_id
1 'polypeptide(L)'
;MPKSKIKKEELIYPIKFYLKSKVLSKEILVHVDESQCMDFMDWLNRNKYAENIQSWEFFVFDDIKTKENVVIMRNEIQAFKMPRVQEIDADNYRIILQVGGF
;
A
#
# COMPACT_ATOMS: atom_id res chain seq x y z
N MET A 1 -33.19 -22.80 1.97
CA MET A 1 -31.96 -22.78 1.15
C MET A 1 -30.77 -22.63 2.09
N PRO A 2 -29.79 -23.56 2.08
CA PRO A 2 -28.60 -23.36 2.89
C PRO A 2 -27.82 -22.19 2.29
N LYS A 3 -27.49 -21.19 3.13
CA LYS A 3 -26.56 -20.12 2.78
C LYS A 3 -25.27 -20.80 2.33
N SER A 4 -24.99 -20.74 1.04
CA SER A 4 -23.72 -21.15 0.45
C SER A 4 -22.64 -20.53 1.32
N LYS A 5 -21.88 -21.38 2.03
CA LYS A 5 -20.62 -20.96 2.65
C LYS A 5 -19.81 -20.39 1.49
N ILE A 6 -19.73 -19.07 1.40
CA ILE A 6 -18.78 -18.40 0.52
C ILE A 6 -17.46 -19.10 0.81
N LYS A 7 -16.94 -19.82 -0.19
CA LYS A 7 -15.59 -20.34 -0.09
C LYS A 7 -14.76 -19.09 0.18
N LYS A 8 -14.19 -18.98 1.37
CA LYS A 8 -13.08 -18.06 1.65
C LYS A 8 -11.90 -18.55 0.78
N GLU A 9 -12.06 -18.52 -0.53
CA GLU A 9 -10.94 -18.23 -1.41
C GLU A 9 -10.39 -16.95 -0.82
N GLU A 10 -9.24 -17.07 -0.15
CA GLU A 10 -8.48 -15.95 0.38
C GLU A 10 -8.55 -14.88 -0.69
N LEU A 11 -9.31 -13.81 -0.42
CA LEU A 11 -9.45 -12.74 -1.39
C LEU A 11 -8.09 -12.10 -1.46
N ILE A 12 -7.35 -12.44 -2.52
CA ILE A 12 -6.03 -11.91 -2.78
C ILE A 12 -6.23 -10.56 -3.47
N TYR A 13 -5.86 -9.50 -2.76
CA TYR A 13 -5.95 -8.12 -3.17
C TYR A 13 -4.62 -7.67 -3.79
N PRO A 14 -4.61 -7.29 -5.08
CA PRO A 14 -3.42 -6.73 -5.70
C PRO A 14 -3.24 -5.26 -5.32
N ILE A 15 -2.11 -4.91 -4.71
CA ILE A 15 -1.67 -3.53 -4.50
C ILE A 15 -0.58 -3.20 -5.51
N LYS A 16 -0.83 -2.18 -6.33
CA LYS A 16 0.13 -1.69 -7.32
C LYS A 16 0.81 -0.42 -6.82
N PHE A 17 2.13 -0.41 -6.74
CA PHE A 17 2.94 0.72 -6.36
C PHE A 17 3.61 1.35 -7.56
N TYR A 18 3.63 2.68 -7.58
CA TYR A 18 4.38 3.51 -8.49
C TYR A 18 5.48 4.19 -7.67
N LEU A 19 6.72 3.75 -7.85
CA LEU A 19 7.84 4.25 -7.07
C LEU A 19 8.56 5.41 -7.77
N LYS A 20 8.97 6.41 -6.99
CA LYS A 20 9.86 7.49 -7.40
C LYS A 20 11.20 6.87 -7.78
N SER A 21 11.54 7.00 -9.05
CA SER A 21 12.86 6.67 -9.56
C SER A 21 13.41 7.90 -10.26
N LYS A 22 14.71 8.12 -10.12
CA LYS A 22 15.40 9.19 -10.85
C LYS A 22 15.53 8.92 -12.35
N VAL A 23 15.21 7.70 -12.82
CA VAL A 23 15.48 7.27 -14.20
C VAL A 23 14.26 6.66 -14.89
N LEU A 24 13.48 5.80 -14.22
CA LEU A 24 12.31 5.10 -14.79
C LEU A 24 11.34 4.71 -13.68
N SER A 25 10.07 5.11 -13.78
CA SER A 25 9.01 4.69 -12.84
C SER A 25 8.96 3.17 -12.75
N LYS A 26 9.37 2.61 -11.60
CA LYS A 26 9.28 1.18 -11.33
C LYS A 26 7.90 0.89 -10.79
N GLU A 27 7.18 0.02 -11.48
CA GLU A 27 5.92 -0.52 -10.99
C GLU A 27 6.22 -1.78 -10.17
N ILE A 28 5.65 -1.86 -8.96
CA ILE A 28 5.67 -3.08 -8.14
C ILE A 28 4.23 -3.52 -7.92
N LEU A 29 3.97 -4.82 -8.05
CA LEU A 29 2.67 -5.42 -7.77
C LEU A 29 2.84 -6.41 -6.63
N VAL A 30 2.05 -6.24 -5.57
CA VAL A 30 2.07 -7.09 -4.38
C VAL A 30 0.69 -7.69 -4.18
N HIS A 31 0.63 -8.98 -3.86
CA HIS A 31 -0.61 -9.72 -3.64
C HIS A 31 -0.81 -10.02 -2.16
N VAL A 32 -1.81 -9.41 -1.53
CA VAL A 32 -1.99 -9.49 -0.07
C VAL A 32 -3.43 -9.84 0.30
N ASP A 33 -3.70 -10.10 1.58
CA ASP A 33 -5.06 -10.28 2.08
C ASP A 33 -5.65 -8.95 2.57
N GLU A 34 -6.90 -9.01 3.05
CA GLU A 34 -7.62 -7.85 3.60
C GLU A 34 -6.92 -7.29 4.85
N SER A 35 -6.34 -8.13 5.71
CA SER A 35 -5.65 -7.68 6.92
C SER A 35 -4.45 -6.80 6.57
N GLN A 36 -3.58 -7.28 5.68
CA GLN A 36 -2.40 -6.54 5.23
C GLN A 36 -2.77 -5.25 4.47
N CYS A 37 -3.89 -5.23 3.75
CA CYS A 37 -4.42 -3.98 3.16
C CYS A 37 -4.76 -2.96 4.26
N MET A 38 -5.46 -3.38 5.31
CA MET A 38 -5.84 -2.52 6.43
C MET A 38 -4.62 -2.04 7.21
N ASP A 39 -3.68 -2.94 7.51
CA ASP A 39 -2.44 -2.63 8.22
C ASP A 39 -1.61 -1.59 7.46
N PHE A 40 -1.57 -1.70 6.13
CA PHE A 40 -0.88 -0.74 5.28
C PHE A 40 -1.58 0.64 5.30
N MET A 41 -2.91 0.68 5.24
CA MET A 41 -3.67 1.94 5.34
C MET A 41 -3.49 2.62 6.69
N ASP A 42 -3.50 1.86 7.78
CA ASP A 42 -3.24 2.37 9.13
C ASP A 42 -1.81 2.88 9.29
N TRP A 43 -0.84 2.19 8.69
CA TRP A 43 0.52 2.68 8.58
C TRP A 43 0.61 3.99 7.78
N LEU A 44 -0.08 4.11 6.63
CA LEU A 44 -0.13 5.36 5.88
C LEU A 44 -0.73 6.51 6.69
N ASN A 45 -1.82 6.24 7.43
CA ASN A 45 -2.54 7.21 8.25
C ASN A 45 -1.71 7.73 9.43
N ARG A 46 -1.05 6.82 10.17
CA ARG A 46 -0.16 7.20 11.28
C ARG A 46 0.93 8.16 10.85
N ASN A 47 1.43 7.95 9.63
CA ASN A 47 2.52 8.75 9.08
C ASN A 47 2.02 9.97 8.26
N LYS A 48 0.69 10.18 8.10
CA LYS A 48 0.12 11.30 7.31
C LYS A 48 0.53 12.68 7.86
N TYR A 49 0.69 12.77 9.19
CA TYR A 49 1.07 13.99 9.90
C TYR A 49 2.54 14.01 10.33
N ALA A 50 3.35 13.04 9.88
CA ALA A 50 4.77 13.05 10.16
C ALA A 50 5.43 14.20 9.37
N GLU A 51 5.78 15.29 10.06
CA GLU A 51 6.43 16.46 9.46
C GLU A 51 7.82 16.13 8.89
N ASN A 52 8.45 15.06 9.37
CA ASN A 52 9.71 14.53 8.89
C ASN A 52 9.55 13.04 8.58
N ILE A 53 9.19 12.69 7.34
CA ILE A 53 9.27 11.31 6.86
C ILE A 53 10.73 10.90 6.93
N GLN A 54 11.09 10.08 7.92
CA GLN A 54 12.45 9.56 8.02
C GLN A 54 12.71 8.68 6.80
N SER A 55 13.93 8.76 6.24
CA SER A 55 14.33 7.99 5.05
C SER A 55 14.34 6.45 5.26
N TRP A 56 13.97 5.99 6.45
CA TRP A 56 14.04 4.61 6.93
C TRP A 56 12.65 4.04 7.24
N GLU A 57 11.57 4.80 7.01
CA GLU A 57 10.21 4.30 7.19
C GLU A 57 9.84 3.38 6.02
N PHE A 58 9.57 2.11 6.32
CA PHE A 58 9.14 1.12 5.35
C PHE A 58 7.97 0.30 5.86
N PHE A 59 7.27 -0.33 4.92
CA PHE A 59 6.29 -1.36 5.18
C PHE A 59 6.74 -2.66 4.50
N VAL A 60 6.59 -3.79 5.18
CA VAL A 60 6.92 -5.12 4.65
C VAL A 60 5.60 -5.80 4.32
N PHE A 61 5.45 -6.22 3.08
CA PHE A 61 4.35 -7.04 2.64
C PHE A 61 4.79 -8.49 2.49
N ASP A 62 3.94 -9.41 2.91
CA ASP A 62 4.09 -10.83 2.61
C ASP A 62 3.29 -11.12 1.34
N ASP A 63 3.96 -11.22 0.18
CA ASP A 63 3.28 -11.49 -1.09
C ASP A 63 2.80 -12.95 -1.13
N ILE A 64 1.49 -13.11 -1.13
CA ILE A 64 0.81 -14.40 -1.06
C ILE A 64 1.11 -15.26 -2.31
N LYS A 65 1.33 -14.64 -3.48
CA LYS A 65 1.61 -15.35 -4.73
C LYS A 65 3.08 -15.75 -4.85
N THR A 66 4.01 -14.83 -4.62
CA THR A 66 5.44 -15.12 -4.81
C THR A 66 6.06 -15.80 -3.59
N LYS A 67 5.41 -15.73 -2.42
CA LYS A 67 5.95 -16.20 -1.13
C LYS A 67 7.24 -15.48 -0.74
N GLU A 68 7.35 -14.21 -1.14
CA GLU A 68 8.48 -13.33 -0.83
C GLU A 68 8.02 -12.12 -0.03
N ASN A 69 8.96 -11.56 0.74
CA ASN A 69 8.73 -10.33 1.47
C ASN A 69 9.08 -9.14 0.58
N VAL A 70 8.11 -8.27 0.32
CA VAL A 70 8.29 -7.06 -0.49
C VAL A 70 8.36 -5.85 0.44
N VAL A 71 9.50 -5.18 0.45
CA VAL A 71 9.70 -3.97 1.24
C VAL A 71 9.41 -2.74 0.39
N ILE A 72 8.54 -1.86 0.87
CA ILE A 72 8.24 -0.58 0.23
C ILE A 72 8.62 0.56 1.17
N MET A 73 9.56 1.38 0.74
CA MET A 73 9.97 2.58 1.47
C MET A 73 8.95 3.70 1.29
N ARG A 74 8.57 4.39 2.36
CA ARG A 74 7.56 5.46 2.32
C ARG A 74 7.92 6.58 1.36
N ASN A 75 9.18 7.03 1.42
CA ASN A 75 9.70 8.12 0.61
C ASN A 75 9.76 7.80 -0.90
N GLU A 76 9.85 6.51 -1.24
CA GLU A 76 9.83 6.01 -2.61
C GLU A 76 8.42 5.94 -3.19
N ILE A 77 7.35 5.86 -2.38
CA ILE A 77 5.99 5.82 -2.92
C ILE A 77 5.66 7.16 -3.57
N GLN A 78 5.42 7.15 -4.88
CA GLN A 78 4.85 8.28 -5.62
C GLN A 78 3.33 8.20 -5.63
N ALA A 79 2.80 7.02 -5.92
CA ALA A 79 1.38 6.70 -5.92
C ALA A 79 1.20 5.20 -5.70
N PHE A 80 -0.01 4.79 -5.31
CA PHE A 80 -0.38 3.38 -5.26
C PHE A 80 -1.85 3.21 -5.66
N LYS A 81 -2.21 2.00 -6.09
CA LYS A 81 -3.58 1.58 -6.38
C LYS A 81 -3.87 0.32 -5.57
N MET A 82 -4.88 0.41 -4.73
CA MET A 82 -5.37 -0.69 -3.89
C MET A 82 -6.88 -0.89 -4.17
N PRO A 83 -7.40 -2.14 -4.15
CA PRO A 83 -8.83 -2.38 -4.20
C PRO A 83 -9.54 -1.75 -2.99
N ARG A 84 -10.80 -1.33 -3.20
CA ARG A 84 -11.64 -0.83 -2.09
C ARG A 84 -12.06 -2.02 -1.23
N VAL A 85 -11.44 -2.14 -0.07
CA VAL A 85 -11.78 -3.11 0.96
C VAL A 85 -12.86 -2.47 1.85
N GLN A 86 -14.12 -2.52 1.38
CA GLN A 86 -15.30 -1.82 1.96
C GLN A 86 -15.14 -0.29 2.09
N GLU A 87 -16.18 0.42 2.55
CA GLU A 87 -16.34 1.90 2.56
C GLU A 87 -15.30 2.65 3.41
N ILE A 88 -14.04 2.57 3.02
CA ILE A 88 -12.97 3.38 3.59
C ILE A 88 -12.87 4.62 2.70
N ASP A 89 -13.14 5.78 3.29
CA ASP A 89 -13.10 7.11 2.68
C ASP A 89 -11.73 7.38 2.02
N ALA A 90 -11.60 6.97 0.77
CA ALA A 90 -10.40 7.12 -0.04
C ALA A 90 -10.13 8.58 -0.45
N ASP A 91 -11.05 9.50 -0.15
CA ASP A 91 -10.99 10.91 -0.53
C ASP A 91 -9.93 11.73 0.23
N ASN A 92 -9.24 11.14 1.21
CA ASN A 92 -8.34 11.86 2.12
C ASN A 92 -6.83 11.75 1.82
N TYR A 93 -6.40 11.12 0.72
CA TYR A 93 -4.98 10.93 0.38
C TYR A 93 -4.50 11.89 -0.72
N ARG A 94 -4.39 13.19 -0.40
CA ARG A 94 -3.53 14.10 -1.17
C ARG A 94 -2.09 13.92 -0.68
N ILE A 95 -1.29 13.12 -1.38
CA ILE A 95 0.17 13.07 -1.17
C ILE A 95 0.73 14.43 -1.62
N ILE A 96 0.99 15.33 -0.67
CA ILE A 96 1.70 16.58 -0.94
C ILE A 96 3.17 16.21 -1.05
N LEU A 97 3.69 16.15 -2.28
CA LEU A 97 5.12 16.11 -2.52
C LEU A 97 5.71 17.43 -2.04
N GLN A 98 6.36 17.43 -0.87
CA GLN A 98 7.29 18.51 -0.53
C GLN A 98 8.45 18.44 -1.51
N VAL A 99 8.38 19.27 -2.56
CA VAL A 99 9.51 19.59 -3.40
C VAL A 99 10.41 20.47 -2.54
N GLY A 100 11.53 19.90 -2.07
CA GLY A 100 12.51 20.62 -1.25
C GLY A 100 13.00 21.87 -1.97
N GLY A 101 12.89 23.02 -1.31
CA GLY A 101 13.55 24.26 -1.70
C GLY A 101 15.03 24.20 -1.34
N PHE A 102 15.86 24.70 -2.26
CA PHE A 102 17.31 24.84 -2.17
C PHE A 102 17.78 25.68 -0.98
#